data_AF-A0A962V7F7-F1
#
_entry.id   AF-A0A962V7F7-F1
#
_cell.length_a   1.000
_cell.length_b   1.000
_cell.length_c   1.000
_cell.angle_alpha   90.00
_cell.angle_beta   90.00
_cell.angle_gamma   90.00
#
_symmetry.space_group_name_H-M   'P 1'
#
loop_
_entity.id
_entity.type
_entity.pdbx_description
1 polymer ?
#
loop_
_entity_poly.entity_id
_entity_poly.type
_entity_poly.pdbx_seq_one_letter_code
_entity_poly.pdbx_strand_id
1 'polypeptide(L)'
;MISASATPKSARNGLFTDRLDKVRETGPGRWLAQCPAHDDKSPSLAIRLTDDGRWLLHCFTGCDVNEIVAAIGLELSDLFPSTDRHHRPRERRPFPALDVLRAVSHEAQVAALACGDVVAGRSLSESDLQRVLLAHDRLQNAVKIAEGR
;
A
#
# COMPACT_ATOMS: atom_id res chain seq x y z
N MET A 1 40.59 0.76 -27.06
CA MET A 1 39.71 -0.32 -26.59
C MET A 1 39.37 -0.03 -25.14
N ILE A 2 38.24 0.64 -24.89
CA ILE A 2 37.82 1.00 -23.53
C ILE A 2 36.90 -0.13 -23.05
N SER A 3 37.39 -0.97 -22.14
CA SER A 3 36.59 -2.01 -21.50
C SER A 3 35.55 -1.36 -20.58
N ALA A 4 34.28 -1.47 -20.95
CA ALA A 4 33.16 -1.22 -20.06
C ALA A 4 33.05 -2.39 -19.07
N SER A 5 33.68 -2.26 -17.89
CA SER A 5 33.46 -3.20 -16.79
C SER A 5 32.08 -2.95 -16.19
N ALA A 6 31.10 -3.77 -16.58
CA ALA A 6 29.77 -3.76 -16.00
C ALA A 6 29.83 -4.23 -14.53
N THR A 7 29.62 -3.31 -13.59
CA THR A 7 29.49 -3.64 -12.17
C THR A 7 28.24 -4.51 -11.95
N PRO A 8 28.34 -5.63 -11.20
CA PRO A 8 27.23 -6.56 -10.98
C PRO A 8 26.03 -5.85 -10.34
N LYS A 9 24.82 -6.15 -10.84
CA LYS A 9 23.54 -5.54 -10.41
C LYS A 9 23.28 -5.63 -8.90
N SER A 10 23.86 -6.61 -8.19
CA SER A 10 23.65 -6.81 -6.75
C SER A 10 24.34 -5.77 -5.85
N ALA A 11 25.26 -4.95 -6.37
CA ALA A 11 25.99 -3.94 -5.60
C ALA A 11 25.38 -2.52 -5.70
N ARG A 12 24.28 -2.33 -6.44
CA ARG A 12 23.78 -0.99 -6.80
C ARG A 12 22.83 -0.34 -5.78
N ASN A 13 22.36 -1.09 -4.78
CA ASN A 13 21.38 -0.60 -3.81
C ASN A 13 21.93 0.44 -2.82
N GLY A 14 23.24 0.67 -2.76
CA GLY A 14 23.86 1.66 -1.87
C GLY A 14 24.11 3.04 -2.47
N LEU A 15 23.87 3.25 -3.78
CA LEU A 15 24.45 4.39 -4.52
C LEU A 15 23.42 5.27 -5.25
N PHE A 16 22.11 5.06 -5.04
CA PHE A 16 21.08 5.84 -5.76
C PHE A 16 21.11 7.33 -5.34
N THR A 17 21.18 7.59 -4.04
CA THR A 17 21.23 8.95 -3.48
C THR A 17 22.53 9.69 -3.81
N ASP A 18 23.63 8.98 -4.02
CA ASP A 18 24.94 9.58 -4.28
C ASP A 18 25.03 10.25 -5.65
N ARG A 19 24.06 9.99 -6.53
CA ARG A 19 23.97 10.57 -7.87
C ARG A 19 23.04 11.80 -7.94
N LEU A 20 22.54 12.26 -6.80
CA LEU A 20 21.55 13.32 -6.72
C LEU A 20 22.05 14.50 -5.90
N ASP A 21 21.54 15.69 -6.24
CA ASP A 21 21.90 16.92 -5.56
C ASP A 21 20.94 17.24 -4.40
N LYS A 22 21.49 17.90 -3.37
CA LYS A 22 20.78 18.35 -2.15
C LYS A 22 19.95 17.25 -1.49
N VAL A 23 20.50 16.05 -1.41
CA VAL A 23 19.84 14.93 -0.74
C VAL A 23 19.74 15.18 0.76
N ARG A 24 18.54 15.00 1.31
CA ARG A 24 18.27 15.06 2.74
C ARG A 24 17.41 13.88 3.16
N GLU A 25 17.87 13.12 4.14
CA GLU A 25 17.06 12.07 4.77
C GLU A 25 15.92 12.69 5.59
N THR A 26 14.72 12.15 5.45
CA THR A 26 13.50 12.61 6.14
C THR A 26 12.92 11.57 7.09
N GLY A 27 13.51 10.38 7.11
CA GLY A 27 13.18 9.26 7.97
C GLY A 27 13.85 7.99 7.45
N PRO A 28 13.80 6.87 8.19
CA PRO A 28 14.46 5.64 7.78
C PRO A 28 14.04 5.21 6.37
N GLY A 29 15.01 5.11 5.47
CA GLY A 29 14.79 4.71 4.08
C GLY A 29 14.03 5.74 3.22
N ARG A 30 13.99 7.03 3.62
CA ARG A 30 13.27 8.10 2.90
C ARG A 30 14.12 9.35 2.73
N TRP A 31 14.18 9.88 1.52
CA TRP A 31 14.94 11.09 1.20
C TRP A 31 14.13 12.07 0.35
N LEU A 32 14.53 13.33 0.43
CA LEU A 32 14.19 14.36 -0.53
C LEU A 32 15.46 14.79 -1.26
N ALA A 33 15.37 15.01 -2.56
CA ALA A 33 16.46 15.50 -3.39
C ALA A 33 15.94 16.47 -4.46
N GLN A 34 16.85 17.18 -5.11
CA GLN A 34 16.51 17.88 -6.35
C GLN A 34 16.21 16.86 -7.45
N CYS A 35 15.16 17.10 -8.23
CA CYS A 35 14.85 16.26 -9.38
C CYS A 35 15.87 16.57 -10.50
N PRO A 36 16.58 15.55 -11.03
CA PRO A 36 17.57 15.74 -12.09
C PRO A 36 16.93 15.90 -13.48
N ALA A 37 15.63 15.59 -13.63
CA ALA A 37 14.91 15.66 -14.90
C ALA A 37 14.41 17.07 -15.26
N HIS A 38 14.52 18.04 -14.36
CA HIS A 38 14.21 19.45 -14.61
C HIS A 38 15.17 20.36 -13.87
N ASP A 39 15.22 21.65 -14.23
CA ASP A 39 15.98 22.65 -13.48
C ASP A 39 15.30 22.91 -12.12
N ASP A 40 15.69 22.11 -11.13
CA ASP A 40 15.07 22.11 -9.82
C ASP A 40 15.82 23.03 -8.86
N LYS A 41 15.13 23.97 -8.21
CA LYS A 41 15.76 24.92 -7.28
C LYS A 41 15.69 24.45 -5.82
N SER A 42 14.68 23.65 -5.50
CA SER A 42 14.39 23.14 -4.16
C SER A 42 14.01 21.66 -4.24
N PRO A 43 14.40 20.80 -3.29
CA PRO A 43 14.12 19.36 -3.37
C PRO A 43 12.65 19.03 -3.69
N SER A 44 12.37 18.57 -4.91
CA SER A 44 11.05 18.19 -5.40
C SER A 44 10.89 16.68 -5.66
N LEU A 45 11.98 15.92 -5.53
CA LEU A 45 12.00 14.47 -5.71
C LEU A 45 11.93 13.76 -4.36
N ALA A 46 10.84 13.05 -4.11
CA ALA A 46 10.73 12.11 -3.01
C ALA A 46 11.27 10.74 -3.41
N ILE A 47 12.07 10.17 -2.53
CA ILE A 47 12.76 8.90 -2.72
C ILE A 47 12.47 8.00 -1.53
N ARG A 48 12.16 6.74 -1.78
CA ARG A 48 11.98 5.73 -0.73
C ARG A 48 12.62 4.41 -1.12
N LEU A 49 13.42 3.86 -0.22
CA LEU A 49 13.82 2.45 -0.26
C LEU A 49 12.80 1.65 0.55
N THR A 50 12.15 0.70 -0.10
CA THR A 50 11.20 -0.20 0.57
C THR A 50 11.93 -1.37 1.22
N ASP A 51 11.28 -2.01 2.19
CA ASP A 51 11.85 -3.18 2.89
C ASP A 51 12.10 -4.38 1.97
N ASP A 52 11.45 -4.40 0.80
CA ASP A 52 11.66 -5.39 -0.25
C ASP A 52 12.72 -4.97 -1.29
N GLY A 53 13.47 -3.90 -1.02
CA GLY A 53 14.64 -3.49 -1.80
C GLY A 53 14.34 -2.73 -3.09
N ARG A 54 13.13 -2.19 -3.26
CA ARG A 54 12.76 -1.34 -4.41
C ARG A 54 12.97 0.14 -4.09
N TRP A 55 13.38 0.88 -5.10
CA TRP A 55 13.41 2.34 -5.08
C TRP A 55 12.09 2.90 -5.64
N LEU A 56 11.39 3.68 -4.83
CA LEU A 56 10.22 4.44 -5.25
C LEU A 56 10.59 5.90 -5.41
N LEU A 57 10.20 6.47 -6.55
CA LEU A 57 10.50 7.84 -6.94
C LEU A 57 9.20 8.58 -7.21
N HIS A 58 9.10 9.82 -6.73
CA HIS A 58 7.99 10.71 -7.05
C HIS A 58 8.47 12.14 -7.13
N CYS A 59 8.41 12.72 -8.32
CA CYS A 59 8.62 14.15 -8.52
C CYS A 59 7.29 14.88 -8.36
N PHE A 60 7.20 15.83 -7.42
CA PHE A 60 5.98 16.60 -7.18
C PHE A 60 5.65 17.57 -8.32
N THR A 61 6.59 17.82 -9.24
CA THR A 61 6.39 18.64 -10.45
C THR A 61 5.92 17.81 -11.65
N GLY A 62 5.95 16.46 -11.55
CA GLY A 62 5.35 15.55 -12.53
C GLY A 62 6.28 14.95 -13.58
N CYS A 63 7.60 14.97 -13.38
CA CYS A 63 8.55 14.27 -14.26
C CYS A 63 8.30 12.76 -14.29
N ASP A 64 8.52 12.14 -15.45
CA ASP A 64 8.41 10.70 -15.58
C ASP A 64 9.59 9.99 -14.90
N VAL A 65 9.34 8.80 -14.36
CA VAL A 65 10.38 8.01 -13.68
C VAL A 65 11.52 7.67 -14.64
N ASN A 66 11.25 7.41 -15.91
CA ASN A 66 12.27 7.12 -16.91
C ASN A 66 13.19 8.33 -17.16
N GLU A 67 12.64 9.54 -17.16
CA GLU A 67 13.43 10.77 -17.31
C GLU A 67 14.37 10.97 -16.13
N ILE A 68 13.86 10.73 -14.90
CA ILE A 68 14.64 10.86 -13.67
C ILE A 68 15.82 9.90 -13.65
N VAL A 69 15.59 8.61 -13.92
CA VAL A 69 16.68 7.61 -13.90
C VAL A 69 17.66 7.82 -15.05
N ALA A 70 17.19 8.21 -16.23
CA ALA A 70 18.05 8.49 -17.37
C ALA A 70 18.97 9.69 -17.10
N ALA A 71 18.47 10.74 -16.44
CA ALA A 71 19.25 11.94 -16.10
C ALA A 71 20.45 11.64 -15.18
N ILE A 72 20.38 10.56 -14.38
CA ILE A 72 21.46 10.10 -13.50
C ILE A 72 22.18 8.84 -14.02
N GLY A 73 21.98 8.49 -15.29
CA GLY A 73 22.64 7.37 -15.95
C GLY A 73 22.28 6.00 -15.36
N LEU A 74 21.01 5.82 -15.00
CA LEU A 74 20.42 4.56 -14.55
C LEU A 74 19.28 4.14 -15.48
N GLU A 75 18.94 2.86 -15.44
CA GLU A 75 17.75 2.34 -16.11
C GLU A 75 16.63 2.09 -15.10
N LEU A 76 15.38 2.04 -15.59
CA LEU A 76 14.23 1.68 -14.76
C LEU A 76 14.44 0.33 -14.05
N SER A 77 15.16 -0.60 -14.68
CA SER A 77 15.47 -1.92 -14.10
C SER A 77 16.38 -1.87 -12.87
N ASP A 78 17.13 -0.78 -12.68
CA ASP A 78 18.00 -0.57 -11.51
C ASP A 78 17.21 -0.16 -10.25
N LEU A 79 15.92 0.22 -10.40
CA LEU A 79 15.05 0.53 -9.26
C LEU A 79 14.53 -0.72 -8.53
N PHE A 80 14.76 -1.90 -9.10
CA PHE A 80 14.24 -3.16 -8.60
C PHE A 80 15.38 -4.10 -8.19
N PRO A 81 15.21 -4.90 -7.13
CA PRO A 81 16.21 -5.88 -6.75
C PRO A 81 16.41 -6.89 -7.89
N SER A 82 17.67 -7.29 -8.12
CA SER A 82 18.01 -8.35 -9.08
C SER A 82 17.28 -9.63 -8.71
N THR A 83 16.38 -10.07 -9.58
CA THR A 83 15.37 -11.09 -9.32
C THR A 83 15.95 -12.44 -8.92
N ASP A 84 15.55 -12.91 -7.74
CA ASP A 84 14.99 -14.24 -7.60
C ASP A 84 13.61 -14.13 -6.93
N ARG A 85 12.58 -14.17 -7.79
CA ARG A 85 11.16 -14.44 -7.47
C ARG A 85 10.65 -13.94 -6.12
N HIS A 86 10.23 -12.68 -6.03
CA HIS A 86 9.35 -12.25 -4.93
C HIS A 86 8.03 -11.71 -5.50
N HIS A 87 7.18 -12.63 -5.98
CA HIS A 87 5.74 -12.41 -5.83
C HIS A 87 5.45 -12.38 -4.33
N ARG A 88 5.20 -11.20 -3.77
CA ARG A 88 4.69 -11.02 -2.41
C ARG A 88 3.47 -10.08 -2.41
N PRO A 89 2.56 -10.26 -1.45
CA PRO A 89 1.14 -10.02 -1.65
C PRO A 89 0.83 -8.55 -1.89
N ARG A 90 -0.21 -8.30 -2.69
CA ARG A 90 -0.88 -7.00 -2.82
C ARG A 90 -0.92 -6.29 -1.46
N GLU A 91 -0.57 -5.01 -1.45
CA GLU A 91 -0.77 -4.12 -0.32
C GLU A 91 -2.16 -4.38 0.26
N ARG A 92 -2.20 -5.02 1.44
CA ARG A 92 -3.46 -5.24 2.14
C ARG A 92 -3.92 -3.84 2.50
N ARG A 93 -4.90 -3.33 1.75
CA ARG A 93 -5.78 -2.29 2.28
C ARG A 93 -6.66 -3.02 3.29
N PRO A 94 -6.40 -2.98 4.61
CA PRO A 94 -7.43 -3.39 5.55
C PRO A 94 -8.67 -2.54 5.19
N PHE A 95 -9.83 -3.19 5.13
CA PHE A 95 -11.09 -2.50 4.85
C PHE A 95 -11.16 -1.22 5.70
N PRO A 96 -11.48 -0.04 5.14
CA PRO A 96 -11.58 1.17 5.93
C PRO A 96 -12.45 0.90 7.15
N ALA A 97 -11.98 1.28 8.34
CA ALA A 97 -12.67 0.95 9.59
C ALA A 97 -14.13 1.40 9.58
N LEU A 98 -14.42 2.53 8.92
CA LEU A 98 -15.78 3.04 8.72
C LEU A 98 -16.68 2.07 7.94
N ASP A 99 -16.19 1.42 6.89
CA ASP A 99 -16.98 0.50 6.09
C ASP A 99 -17.29 -0.79 6.87
N VAL A 100 -16.33 -1.25 7.68
CA VAL A 100 -16.55 -2.36 8.63
C VAL A 100 -17.63 -1.98 9.65
N LEU A 101 -17.53 -0.79 10.25
CA LEU A 101 -18.51 -0.32 11.23
C LEU A 101 -19.90 -0.15 10.61
N ARG A 102 -20.01 0.31 9.36
CA ARG A 102 -21.28 0.39 8.63
C ARG A 102 -21.91 -0.99 8.43
N ALA A 103 -21.11 -1.98 8.03
CA ALA A 103 -21.59 -3.35 7.87
C ALA A 103 -22.09 -3.93 9.20
N VAL A 104 -21.32 -3.75 10.29
CA VAL A 104 -21.72 -4.20 11.63
C VAL A 104 -22.98 -3.49 12.09
N SER A 105 -23.08 -2.18 11.88
CA SER A 105 -24.25 -1.38 12.26
C SER A 105 -25.53 -1.88 11.57
N HIS A 106 -25.46 -2.22 10.28
CA HIS A 106 -26.61 -2.75 9.54
C HIS A 106 -27.11 -4.09 10.11
N GLU A 107 -26.20 -5.03 10.38
CA GLU A 107 -26.57 -6.33 10.95
C GLU A 107 -27.08 -6.18 12.41
N ALA A 108 -26.53 -5.24 13.18
CA ALA A 108 -27.01 -4.93 14.52
C ALA A 108 -28.42 -4.30 14.52
N GLN A 109 -28.75 -3.47 13.53
CA GLN A 109 -30.10 -2.88 13.39
C GLN A 109 -31.17 -3.95 13.16
N VAL A 110 -30.89 -4.96 12.33
CA VAL A 110 -31.78 -6.10 12.12
C VAL A 110 -32.03 -6.85 13.42
N ALA A 111 -30.97 -7.16 14.16
CA ALA A 111 -31.09 -7.85 15.45
C ALA A 111 -31.87 -7.00 16.47
N ALA A 112 -31.63 -5.68 16.52
CA ALA A 112 -32.31 -4.77 17.43
C ALA A 112 -33.82 -4.70 17.18
N LEU A 113 -34.25 -4.67 15.90
CA LEU A 113 -35.67 -4.71 15.54
C LEU A 113 -36.33 -6.02 16.00
N ALA A 114 -35.70 -7.16 15.72
CA ALA A 114 -36.19 -8.46 16.15
C ALA A 114 -36.26 -8.58 17.69
N CYS A 115 -35.25 -8.07 18.40
CA CYS A 115 -35.28 -7.97 19.86
C CYS A 115 -36.44 -7.10 20.34
N GLY A 116 -36.71 -5.97 19.67
CA GLY A 116 -37.84 -5.10 19.98
C GLY A 116 -39.20 -5.81 19.84
N ASP A 117 -39.35 -6.65 18.83
CA ASP A 117 -40.54 -7.49 18.65
C ASP A 117 -40.71 -8.50 19.78
N VAL A 118 -39.65 -9.23 20.10
CA VAL A 118 -39.66 -10.23 21.17
C VAL A 118 -39.97 -9.59 22.54
N VAL A 119 -39.33 -8.45 22.85
CA VAL A 119 -39.57 -7.72 24.12
C VAL A 119 -41.01 -7.23 24.21
N ALA A 120 -41.61 -6.86 23.09
CA ALA A 120 -43.01 -6.46 23.02
C ALA A 120 -43.99 -7.64 22.97
N GLY A 121 -43.52 -8.88 23.17
CA GLY A 121 -44.33 -10.10 23.17
C GLY A 121 -44.80 -10.56 21.80
N ARG A 122 -44.24 -10.02 20.71
CA ARG A 122 -44.54 -10.46 19.35
C ARG A 122 -43.67 -11.67 18.99
N SER A 123 -44.27 -12.62 18.28
CA SER A 123 -43.53 -13.72 17.66
C SER A 123 -42.82 -13.21 16.40
N LEU A 124 -41.58 -13.65 16.18
CA LEU A 124 -40.89 -13.40 14.92
C LEU A 124 -41.45 -14.27 13.82
N SER A 125 -41.66 -13.71 12.62
CA SER A 125 -41.97 -14.52 11.46
C SER A 125 -40.78 -15.41 11.06
N GLU A 126 -41.02 -16.45 10.28
CA GLU A 126 -39.94 -17.28 9.73
C GLU A 126 -38.93 -16.44 8.93
N SER A 127 -39.43 -15.48 8.14
CA SER A 127 -38.59 -14.55 7.36
C SER A 127 -37.72 -13.67 8.25
N ASP A 128 -38.26 -13.15 9.36
CA ASP A 128 -37.49 -12.30 10.28
C ASP A 128 -36.43 -13.11 11.01
N LEU A 129 -36.78 -14.32 11.46
CA LEU A 129 -35.84 -15.25 12.06
C LEU A 129 -34.70 -15.60 11.09
N GLN A 130 -35.01 -15.92 9.84
CA GLN A 130 -34.01 -16.18 8.80
C GLN A 130 -33.10 -14.95 8.57
N ARG A 131 -33.65 -13.73 8.61
CA ARG A 131 -32.87 -12.51 8.41
C ARG A 131 -31.91 -12.24 9.58
N VAL A 132 -32.30 -12.56 10.81
CA VAL A 132 -31.44 -12.48 12.02
C VAL A 132 -30.34 -13.53 11.96
N LEU A 133 -30.66 -14.77 11.56
CA LEU A 133 -29.65 -15.83 11.40
C LEU A 133 -28.63 -15.48 10.32
N LEU A 134 -29.08 -14.92 9.19
CA LEU A 134 -28.18 -14.42 8.15
C LEU A 134 -27.26 -13.30 8.66
N ALA A 135 -27.78 -12.40 9.52
CA ALA A 135 -26.99 -11.35 10.15
C ALA A 135 -25.87 -11.94 11.03
N HIS A 136 -26.21 -12.96 11.84
CA HIS A 136 -25.25 -13.70 12.66
C HIS A 136 -24.15 -14.35 11.81
N ASP A 137 -24.52 -15.08 10.77
CA ASP A 137 -23.57 -15.79 9.90
C ASP A 137 -22.59 -14.82 9.21
N ARG A 138 -23.10 -13.67 8.73
CA ARG A 138 -22.26 -12.63 8.13
C ARG A 138 -21.21 -12.09 9.11
N LEU A 139 -21.63 -11.81 10.36
CA LEU A 139 -20.71 -11.32 11.38
C LEU A 139 -19.66 -12.37 11.76
N GLN A 140 -20.06 -13.63 11.92
CA GLN A 140 -19.13 -14.73 12.21
C GLN A 140 -18.13 -14.96 11.07
N ASN A 141 -18.59 -14.92 9.83
CA ASN A 141 -17.71 -15.04 8.66
C ASN A 141 -16.73 -13.85 8.56
N ALA A 142 -17.19 -12.63 8.87
CA ALA A 142 -16.33 -11.46 8.91
C ALA A 142 -15.23 -11.60 9.99
N VAL A 143 -15.55 -12.14 11.17
CA VAL A 143 -14.57 -12.43 12.22
C VAL A 143 -13.53 -13.44 11.75
N LYS A 144 -13.95 -14.58 11.17
CA LYS A 144 -13.01 -15.59 10.63
C LYS A 144 -12.03 -14.99 9.62
N ILE A 145 -12.54 -14.22 8.66
CA ILE A 145 -11.72 -13.54 7.65
C ILE A 145 -10.74 -12.56 8.32
N ALA A 146 -11.19 -11.79 9.31
CA ALA A 146 -10.35 -10.83 10.03
C ALA A 146 -9.25 -11.51 10.85
N GLU A 147 -9.53 -12.70 11.40
CA GLU A 147 -8.57 -13.53 12.12
C GLU A 147 -7.63 -14.33 11.18
N GLY A 148 -7.86 -14.26 9.86
CA GLY A 148 -7.08 -14.99 8.86
C GLY A 148 -7.38 -16.49 8.82
N ARG A 149 -8.58 -16.91 9.23
CA ARG A 149 -9.08 -18.29 9.24
C ARG A 149 -10.11 -18.54 8.15
#